data_AF-A0A0R3SVW2-F1
#
_entry.id   AF-A0A0R3SVW2-F1
#
_cell.length_a   1.000
_cell.length_b   1.000
_cell.length_c   1.000
_cell.angle_alpha   90.00
_cell.angle_beta   90.00
_cell.angle_gamma   90.00
#
_symmetry.space_group_name_H-M   'P 1'
#
loop_
_entity.id
_entity.type
_entity.pdbx_description
1 polymer ?
#
loop_
_entity_poly.entity_id
_entity_poly.type
_entity_poly.pdbx_seq_one_letter_code
_entity_poly.pdbx_strand_id
1 'polypeptide(L)'
;MALRILQTVVRTRAFSSTAIQAPASSVYSRVRNFIINNETLKDDGHIEPKQSLSKMQKELLQQIEEVDINYHEFKIRDGDLTSENEPNLIPFDEERRVVGCICHEDTHHISYLLLYKGLTTRCKCGHWFKLVDFNEYEAARDRYWKKIEHEPENQKLMNQLKDAEAELQRLLDASKDMTESSPGSVAMLDKLAIQWQAYKEAYHLIRKKIDEACITDIR
;
A
#
# COMPACT_ATOMS: atom_id res chain seq x y z
N MET A 1 -60.29 -17.95 2.87
CA MET A 1 -59.47 -17.07 2.02
C MET A 1 -58.72 -16.09 2.92
N ALA A 2 -57.44 -16.37 3.22
CA ALA A 2 -56.51 -15.39 3.75
C ALA A 2 -55.10 -15.96 3.53
N LEU A 3 -54.43 -15.49 2.48
CA LEU A 3 -53.07 -15.88 2.11
C LEU A 3 -52.11 -15.46 3.23
N ARG A 4 -51.38 -16.43 3.80
CA ARG A 4 -50.17 -16.17 4.58
C ARG A 4 -49.04 -15.81 3.62
N ILE A 5 -48.68 -14.54 3.55
CA ILE A 5 -47.50 -14.06 2.85
C ILE A 5 -46.29 -14.40 3.73
N LEU A 6 -45.56 -15.45 3.38
CA LEU A 6 -44.21 -15.70 3.87
C LEU A 6 -43.33 -14.57 3.33
N GLN A 7 -43.03 -13.58 4.18
CA GLN A 7 -41.94 -12.65 3.94
C GLN A 7 -40.63 -13.44 4.14
N THR A 8 -40.12 -14.01 3.06
CA THR A 8 -38.73 -14.43 2.97
C THR A 8 -37.88 -13.18 3.16
N VAL A 9 -37.38 -12.99 4.38
CA VAL A 9 -36.32 -12.03 4.65
C VAL A 9 -35.08 -12.57 3.96
N VAL A 10 -34.91 -12.22 2.69
CA VAL A 10 -33.60 -12.22 2.06
C VAL A 10 -32.79 -11.21 2.87
N ARG A 11 -32.02 -11.70 3.85
CA ARG A 11 -30.91 -10.94 4.41
C ARG A 11 -30.01 -10.62 3.23
N THR A 12 -30.20 -9.46 2.62
CA THR A 12 -29.14 -8.80 1.86
C THR A 12 -27.98 -8.76 2.84
N ARG A 13 -26.96 -9.59 2.59
CA ARG A 13 -25.66 -9.40 3.21
C ARG A 13 -25.28 -7.99 2.80
N ALA A 14 -25.48 -7.03 3.69
CA ALA A 14 -24.79 -5.77 3.62
C ALA A 14 -23.32 -6.20 3.56
N PHE A 15 -22.69 -6.02 2.41
CA PHE A 15 -21.25 -5.99 2.33
C PHE A 15 -20.87 -4.85 3.27
N SER A 16 -20.57 -5.23 4.51
CA SER A 16 -19.92 -4.35 5.44
C SER A 16 -18.54 -4.16 4.84
N SER A 17 -18.42 -3.17 3.95
CA SER A 17 -17.17 -2.44 3.78
C SER A 17 -16.94 -1.72 5.11
N THR A 18 -16.64 -2.47 6.17
CA THR A 18 -15.75 -1.94 7.19
C THR A 18 -14.57 -1.41 6.38
N ALA A 19 -14.37 -0.11 6.41
CA ALA A 19 -13.18 0.50 5.87
C ALA A 19 -12.02 -0.12 6.67
N ILE A 20 -11.52 -1.24 6.17
CA ILE A 20 -10.33 -1.85 6.71
C ILE A 20 -9.22 -0.83 6.37
N GLN A 21 -8.38 -0.53 7.34
CA GLN A 21 -7.30 0.44 7.24
C GLN A 21 -5.99 -0.35 7.30
N ALA A 22 -4.97 0.07 6.55
CA ALA A 22 -3.63 -0.50 6.68
C ALA A 22 -3.17 -0.43 8.15
N PRO A 23 -2.33 -1.37 8.63
CA PRO A 23 -1.88 -1.37 10.02
C PRO A 23 -1.29 -0.01 10.41
N ALA A 24 -1.70 0.57 11.54
CA ALA A 24 -1.28 1.91 11.95
C ALA A 24 0.25 2.04 12.10
N SER A 25 0.93 0.93 12.42
CA SER A 25 2.39 0.87 12.56
C SER A 25 3.15 0.67 11.24
N SER A 26 2.46 0.44 10.12
CA SER A 26 3.13 0.09 8.87
C SER A 26 3.88 1.28 8.27
N VAL A 27 4.88 0.98 7.45
CA VAL A 27 5.64 2.01 6.70
C VAL A 27 4.69 2.82 5.79
N TYR A 28 3.72 2.16 5.16
CA TYR A 28 2.67 2.80 4.38
C TYR A 28 1.88 3.83 5.20
N SER A 29 1.40 3.42 6.38
CA SER A 29 0.64 4.30 7.28
C SER A 29 1.50 5.45 7.78
N ARG A 30 2.78 5.22 8.10
CA ARG A 30 3.71 6.29 8.53
C ARG A 30 3.80 7.40 7.48
N VAL A 31 4.10 7.03 6.23
CA VAL A 31 4.30 8.00 5.15
C VAL A 31 3.03 8.77 4.83
N ARG A 32 1.87 8.09 4.78
CA ARG A 32 0.59 8.77 4.58
C ARG A 32 0.24 9.69 5.73
N ASN A 33 0.45 9.25 6.97
CA ASN A 33 0.14 10.03 8.16
C ASN A 33 1.03 11.28 8.27
N PHE A 34 2.27 11.23 7.80
CA PHE A 34 3.12 12.42 7.69
C PHE A 34 2.42 13.48 6.82
N ILE A 35 1.93 13.12 5.63
CA ILE A 35 1.28 14.07 4.71
C ILE A 35 -0.08 14.55 5.23
N ILE A 36 -0.91 13.61 5.70
CA ILE A 36 -2.30 13.90 6.13
C ILE A 36 -2.33 14.78 7.39
N ASN A 37 -1.41 14.52 8.33
CA ASN A 37 -1.42 15.20 9.62
C ASN A 37 -0.57 16.47 9.67
N ASN A 38 0.31 16.70 8.69
CA ASN A 38 1.15 17.91 8.64
C ASN A 38 0.30 19.18 8.49
N GLU A 39 0.46 20.10 9.43
CA GLU A 39 -0.32 21.35 9.50
C GLU A 39 0.07 22.33 8.39
N THR A 40 1.35 22.44 8.06
CA THR A 40 1.85 23.30 6.97
C THR A 40 1.30 22.92 5.60
N LEU A 41 0.92 21.65 5.41
CA LEU A 41 0.30 21.16 4.17
C LEU A 41 -1.23 21.32 4.14
N LYS A 42 -1.87 21.65 5.28
CA LYS A 42 -3.31 21.94 5.32
C LYS A 42 -3.52 23.36 4.79
N ASP A 43 -4.47 23.50 3.88
CA ASP A 43 -4.84 24.79 3.31
C ASP A 43 -5.76 25.55 4.28
N ASP A 44 -5.53 26.85 4.45
CA ASP A 44 -6.37 27.75 5.27
C ASP A 44 -7.61 28.25 4.49
N GLY A 45 -7.66 28.06 3.17
CA GLY A 45 -8.68 28.62 2.28
C GLY A 45 -9.67 27.60 1.74
N HIS A 46 -10.83 27.48 2.40
CA HIS A 46 -12.02 26.73 1.99
C HIS A 46 -11.98 25.21 2.17
N ILE A 47 -12.27 24.78 3.39
CA ILE A 47 -12.71 23.42 3.68
C ILE A 47 -14.12 23.25 3.11
N GLU A 48 -14.26 22.64 1.93
CA GLU A 48 -15.56 22.11 1.52
C GLU A 48 -15.97 20.98 2.49
N PRO A 49 -17.23 20.93 2.98
CA PRO A 49 -17.66 20.01 4.03
C PRO A 49 -17.56 18.50 3.72
N LYS A 50 -17.02 18.12 2.55
CA LYS A 50 -16.90 16.73 2.09
C LYS A 50 -15.49 16.27 1.73
N GLN A 51 -14.48 17.13 1.73
CA GLN A 51 -13.10 16.73 1.40
C GLN A 51 -12.12 17.17 2.49
N SER A 52 -11.58 16.20 3.24
CA SER A 52 -10.74 16.44 4.42
C SER A 52 -9.27 16.76 4.14
N LEU A 53 -8.84 16.87 2.87
CA LEU A 53 -7.43 17.05 2.47
C LEU A 53 -7.26 18.19 1.45
N SER A 54 -6.19 18.96 1.59
CA SER A 54 -5.80 20.04 0.66
C SER A 54 -5.41 19.49 -0.71
N LYS A 55 -5.37 20.37 -1.72
CA LYS A 55 -4.87 20.01 -3.07
C LYS A 55 -3.43 19.48 -3.01
N MET A 56 -2.58 20.15 -2.23
CA MET A 56 -1.18 19.76 -2.07
C MET A 56 -1.05 18.39 -1.42
N GLN A 57 -1.82 18.11 -0.36
CA GLN A 57 -1.82 16.79 0.29
C GLN A 57 -2.23 15.67 -0.68
N LYS A 58 -3.25 15.90 -1.52
CA LYS A 58 -3.67 14.92 -2.53
C LYS A 58 -2.58 14.65 -3.56
N GLU A 59 -1.92 15.70 -4.05
CA GLU A 59 -0.84 15.58 -5.03
C GLU A 59 0.37 14.83 -4.46
N LEU A 60 0.75 15.11 -3.21
CA LEU A 60 1.82 14.38 -2.53
C LEU A 60 1.45 12.92 -2.30
N LEU A 61 0.21 12.62 -1.89
CA LEU A 61 -0.27 11.25 -1.74
C LEU A 61 -0.27 10.48 -3.07
N GLN A 62 -0.69 11.12 -4.16
CA GLN A 62 -0.63 10.52 -5.49
C GLN A 62 0.82 10.17 -5.87
N GLN A 63 1.76 11.08 -5.63
CA GLN A 63 3.19 10.79 -5.89
C GLN A 63 3.72 9.63 -5.04
N ILE A 64 3.24 9.45 -3.80
CA ILE A 64 3.58 8.28 -2.98
C ILE A 64 3.00 7.00 -3.55
N GLU A 65 1.76 7.03 -4.04
CA GLU A 65 1.11 5.89 -4.68
C GLU A 65 1.79 5.50 -5.99
N GLU A 66 2.27 6.48 -6.77
CA GLU A 66 3.00 6.25 -8.02
C GLU A 66 4.37 5.59 -7.82
N VAL A 67 5.04 5.86 -6.69
CA VAL A 67 6.33 5.21 -6.36
C VAL A 67 6.19 3.93 -5.55
N ASP A 68 5.04 3.68 -4.92
CA ASP A 68 4.76 2.37 -4.31
C ASP A 68 4.60 1.32 -5.42
N ILE A 69 4.88 0.07 -5.08
CA ILE A 69 4.71 -1.00 -6.05
C ILE A 69 3.22 -1.23 -6.30
N ASN A 70 2.87 -1.29 -7.58
CA ASN A 70 1.50 -1.35 -8.04
C ASN A 70 0.76 -2.57 -7.44
N TYR A 71 -0.21 -2.27 -6.58
CA TYR A 71 -1.14 -3.23 -5.99
C TYR A 71 -1.88 -4.08 -7.04
N HIS A 72 -2.11 -3.56 -8.24
CA HIS A 72 -2.86 -4.24 -9.28
C HIS A 72 -1.98 -5.18 -10.13
N GLU A 73 -0.66 -4.97 -10.13
CA GLU A 73 0.27 -5.76 -10.91
C GLU A 73 0.53 -7.11 -10.26
N PHE A 74 0.31 -8.15 -11.05
CA PHE A 74 0.60 -9.52 -10.65
C PHE A 74 2.10 -9.74 -10.68
N LYS A 75 2.67 -10.14 -9.54
CA LYS A 75 4.08 -10.50 -9.47
C LYS A 75 4.25 -11.98 -9.76
N ILE A 76 5.27 -12.29 -10.55
CA ILE A 76 5.66 -13.67 -10.83
C ILE A 76 6.07 -14.29 -9.50
N ARG A 77 5.49 -15.46 -9.22
CA ARG A 77 5.84 -16.30 -8.07
C ARG A 77 7.30 -16.75 -8.23
N ASP A 78 8.11 -16.53 -7.20
CA ASP A 78 9.46 -17.07 -7.05
C ASP A 78 9.52 -17.86 -5.72
N GLY A 79 10.41 -18.87 -5.60
CA GLY A 79 10.61 -19.66 -4.36
C GLY A 79 9.86 -21.01 -4.23
N ASP A 80 9.99 -21.64 -3.04
CA ASP A 80 9.50 -23.01 -2.76
C ASP A 80 7.97 -23.15 -2.67
N LEU A 81 7.47 -24.34 -2.32
CA LEU A 81 6.04 -24.63 -2.30
C LEU A 81 5.30 -23.88 -1.17
N THR A 82 4.37 -22.98 -1.52
CA THR A 82 3.43 -22.36 -0.55
C THR A 82 2.49 -23.36 0.10
N SER A 83 1.89 -23.00 1.24
CA SER A 83 0.91 -23.82 1.96
C SER A 83 -0.50 -23.20 1.97
N GLU A 84 -1.52 -23.95 2.39
CA GLU A 84 -2.88 -23.42 2.52
C GLU A 84 -2.97 -22.28 3.56
N ASN A 85 -2.17 -22.36 4.62
CA ASN A 85 -2.10 -21.35 5.68
C ASN A 85 -1.25 -20.13 5.28
N GLU A 86 -0.31 -20.32 4.34
CA GLU A 86 0.58 -19.27 3.81
C GLU A 86 0.50 -19.25 2.27
N PRO A 87 -0.66 -18.84 1.71
CA PRO A 87 -0.87 -18.81 0.27
C PRO A 87 -0.24 -17.56 -0.36
N ASN A 88 -0.04 -17.60 -1.68
CA ASN A 88 0.26 -16.40 -2.47
C ASN A 88 -0.95 -15.46 -2.43
N LEU A 89 -0.77 -14.29 -1.81
CA LEU A 89 -1.81 -13.29 -1.71
C LEU A 89 -1.92 -12.51 -3.03
N ILE A 90 -3.11 -12.53 -3.62
CA ILE A 90 -3.42 -11.81 -4.84
C ILE A 90 -4.21 -10.57 -4.45
N PRO A 91 -3.60 -9.39 -4.53
CA PRO A 91 -4.31 -8.13 -4.33
C PRO A 91 -5.37 -7.88 -5.41
N PHE A 92 -6.63 -7.72 -5.00
CA PHE A 92 -7.75 -7.24 -5.82
C PHE A 92 -8.93 -6.83 -4.95
N ASP A 93 -9.60 -5.72 -5.28
CA ASP A 93 -10.69 -5.22 -4.44
C ASP A 93 -12.01 -5.95 -4.71
N GLU A 94 -12.24 -6.41 -5.94
CA GLU A 94 -13.46 -7.09 -6.34
C GLU A 94 -13.53 -8.56 -5.88
N GLU A 95 -14.73 -9.14 -5.97
CA GLU A 95 -15.05 -10.46 -5.42
C GLU A 95 -14.32 -11.64 -6.10
N ARG A 96 -13.85 -11.47 -7.34
CA ARG A 96 -13.21 -12.55 -8.11
C ARG A 96 -12.23 -12.02 -9.15
N ARG A 97 -11.14 -12.75 -9.36
CA ARG A 97 -10.11 -12.47 -10.38
C ARG A 97 -9.63 -13.75 -11.03
N VAL A 98 -9.40 -13.71 -12.34
CA VAL A 98 -8.68 -14.79 -13.03
C VAL A 98 -7.18 -14.53 -12.90
N VAL A 99 -6.44 -15.53 -12.45
CA VAL A 99 -4.98 -15.48 -12.25
C VAL A 99 -4.32 -16.59 -13.05
N GLY A 100 -3.21 -16.27 -13.72
CA GLY A 100 -2.38 -17.25 -14.41
C GLY A 100 -1.23 -17.73 -13.53
N CYS A 101 -1.10 -19.04 -13.35
CA CYS A 101 0.05 -19.67 -12.72
C CYS A 101 0.95 -20.30 -13.79
N ILE A 102 2.18 -19.81 -13.89
CA ILE A 102 3.25 -20.44 -14.67
C ILE A 102 3.87 -21.52 -13.77
N CYS A 103 3.50 -22.78 -14.00
CA CYS A 103 3.88 -23.89 -13.12
C CYS A 103 5.39 -24.17 -13.17
N HIS A 104 5.97 -24.12 -14.37
CA HIS A 104 7.38 -24.34 -14.65
C HIS A 104 7.87 -23.29 -15.65
N GLU A 105 9.05 -22.71 -15.42
CA GLU A 105 9.63 -21.65 -16.26
C GLU A 105 9.82 -22.11 -17.71
N ASP A 106 10.20 -23.36 -17.92
CA ASP A 106 10.43 -23.94 -19.25
C ASP A 106 9.14 -24.29 -20.01
N THR A 107 7.98 -24.17 -19.36
CA THR A 107 6.70 -24.56 -19.97
C THR A 107 5.91 -23.36 -20.46
N HIS A 108 5.47 -23.41 -21.72
CA HIS A 108 4.61 -22.40 -22.33
C HIS A 108 3.12 -22.54 -21.95
N HIS A 109 2.81 -23.34 -20.93
CA HIS A 109 1.44 -23.60 -20.48
C HIS A 109 1.13 -22.82 -19.20
N ILE A 110 0.12 -21.96 -19.27
CA ILE A 110 -0.38 -21.18 -18.14
C ILE A 110 -1.61 -21.88 -17.54
N SER A 111 -1.56 -22.21 -16.25
CA SER A 111 -2.72 -22.70 -15.52
C SER A 111 -3.55 -21.53 -15.02
N TYR A 112 -4.73 -21.31 -15.59
CA TYR A 112 -5.64 -20.27 -15.14
C TYR A 112 -6.49 -20.73 -13.96
N LEU A 113 -6.57 -19.90 -12.93
CA LEU A 113 -7.33 -20.12 -11.71
C LEU A 113 -8.34 -18.99 -11.56
N LEU A 114 -9.60 -19.33 -11.32
CA LEU A 114 -10.60 -18.35 -10.87
C LEU A 114 -10.53 -18.28 -9.35
N LEU A 115 -10.04 -17.16 -8.82
CA LEU A 115 -9.98 -16.93 -7.39
C LEU A 115 -11.24 -16.19 -6.94
N TYR A 116 -11.74 -16.53 -5.76
CA TYR A 116 -12.81 -15.83 -5.06
C TYR A 116 -12.25 -15.24 -3.77
N LYS A 117 -12.74 -14.04 -3.41
CA LYS A 117 -12.27 -13.32 -2.23
C LYS A 117 -12.42 -14.15 -0.95
N GLY A 118 -11.35 -14.22 -0.16
CA GLY A 118 -11.31 -14.97 1.09
C GLY A 118 -11.16 -16.49 0.96
N LEU A 119 -11.27 -17.08 -0.24
CA LEU A 119 -11.07 -18.51 -0.46
C LEU A 119 -9.66 -18.81 -0.97
N THR A 120 -9.06 -19.85 -0.41
CA THR A 120 -7.77 -20.40 -0.85
C THR A 120 -8.00 -21.40 -1.98
N THR A 121 -7.21 -21.28 -3.05
CA THR A 121 -7.27 -22.16 -4.21
C THR A 121 -5.90 -22.74 -4.49
N ARG A 122 -5.82 -24.06 -4.64
CA ARG A 122 -4.57 -24.76 -4.97
C ARG A 122 -4.43 -24.95 -6.48
N CYS A 123 -3.28 -24.59 -7.04
CA CYS A 123 -2.88 -24.93 -8.40
C CYS A 123 -2.40 -26.39 -8.49
N LYS A 124 -2.43 -26.97 -9.69
CA LYS A 124 -1.91 -28.32 -9.95
C LYS A 124 -0.41 -28.47 -9.63
N CYS A 125 0.37 -27.39 -9.71
CA CYS A 125 1.77 -27.38 -9.30
C CYS A 125 1.97 -27.47 -7.78
N GLY A 126 0.90 -27.39 -6.99
CA GLY A 126 0.94 -27.52 -5.54
C GLY A 126 0.82 -26.21 -4.78
N HIS A 127 1.04 -25.05 -5.43
CA HIS A 127 0.97 -23.75 -4.77
C HIS A 127 -0.45 -23.30 -4.49
N TRP A 128 -0.60 -22.51 -3.44
CA TRP A 128 -1.86 -21.97 -2.95
C TRP A 128 -1.95 -20.47 -3.25
N PHE A 129 -3.14 -20.00 -3.55
CA PHE A 129 -3.44 -18.62 -3.90
C PHE A 129 -4.67 -18.16 -3.13
N LYS A 130 -4.69 -16.91 -2.69
CA LYS A 130 -5.84 -16.30 -2.01
C LYS A 130 -6.06 -14.90 -2.54
N LEU A 131 -7.28 -14.60 -2.98
CA LEU A 131 -7.67 -13.24 -3.36
C LEU A 131 -7.97 -12.42 -2.11
N VAL A 132 -7.30 -11.29 -1.96
CA VAL A 132 -7.36 -10.43 -0.77
C VAL A 132 -7.50 -8.96 -1.14
N ASP A 133 -8.14 -8.18 -0.29
CA ASP A 133 -8.23 -6.73 -0.47
C ASP A 133 -6.94 -6.00 -0.10
N PHE A 134 -6.93 -4.69 -0.34
CA PHE A 134 -5.81 -3.81 -0.05
C PHE A 134 -5.28 -3.96 1.37
N ASN A 135 -6.17 -4.08 2.34
CA ASN A 135 -5.78 -4.01 3.73
C ASN A 135 -5.24 -5.34 4.25
N GLU A 136 -5.82 -6.46 3.84
CA GLU A 136 -5.25 -7.77 4.13
C GLU A 136 -3.87 -7.92 3.49
N TYR A 137 -3.69 -7.38 2.27
CA TYR A 137 -2.39 -7.34 1.60
C TYR A 137 -1.36 -6.47 2.36
N GLU A 138 -1.73 -5.24 2.75
CA GLU A 138 -0.85 -4.36 3.54
C GLU A 138 -0.55 -4.93 4.93
N ALA A 139 -1.50 -5.63 5.55
CA ALA A 139 -1.28 -6.33 6.81
C ALA A 139 -0.27 -7.48 6.64
N ALA A 140 -0.28 -8.18 5.51
CA ALA A 140 0.74 -9.18 5.21
C ALA A 140 2.12 -8.53 5.03
N ARG A 141 2.21 -7.49 4.20
CA ARG A 141 3.44 -6.69 4.01
C ARG A 141 4.03 -6.20 5.33
N ASP A 142 3.21 -5.68 6.24
CA ASP A 142 3.64 -5.24 7.58
C ASP A 142 4.18 -6.39 8.44
N ARG A 143 3.53 -7.56 8.42
CA ARG A 143 4.01 -8.75 9.13
C ARG A 143 5.38 -9.20 8.61
N TYR A 144 5.59 -9.17 7.30
CA TYR A 144 6.89 -9.52 6.70
C TYR A 144 7.96 -8.50 7.06
N TRP A 145 7.64 -7.21 6.92
CA TRP A 145 8.57 -6.15 7.26
C TRP A 145 9.10 -6.30 8.69
N LYS A 146 8.22 -6.60 9.66
CA LYS A 146 8.61 -6.83 11.06
C LYS A 146 9.59 -7.99 11.27
N LYS A 147 9.64 -8.98 10.38
CA LYS A 147 10.62 -10.07 10.48
C LYS A 147 12.02 -9.61 10.06
N ILE A 148 12.09 -8.78 9.02
CA ILE A 148 13.36 -8.39 8.38
C ILE A 148 13.85 -7.00 8.82
N GLU A 149 13.02 -6.19 9.47
CA GLU A 149 13.34 -4.80 9.77
C GLU A 149 14.62 -4.66 10.59
N HIS A 150 14.97 -5.65 11.42
CA HIS A 150 16.14 -5.64 12.30
C HIS A 150 17.47 -5.82 11.55
N GLU A 151 17.46 -6.25 10.29
CA GLU A 151 18.67 -6.42 9.50
C GLU A 151 19.39 -5.06 9.31
N PRO A 152 20.74 -5.01 9.34
CA PRO A 152 21.48 -3.75 9.27
C PRO A 152 21.16 -2.90 8.02
N GLU A 153 20.96 -3.54 6.87
CA GLU A 153 20.57 -2.85 5.64
C GLU A 153 19.18 -2.21 5.73
N ASN A 154 18.23 -2.92 6.35
CA ASN A 154 16.85 -2.48 6.50
C ASN A 154 16.73 -1.37 7.55
N GLN A 155 17.50 -1.46 8.65
CA GLN A 155 17.64 -0.38 9.61
C GLN A 155 18.23 0.88 8.98
N LYS A 156 19.24 0.73 8.12
CA LYS A 156 19.81 1.85 7.36
C LYS A 156 18.76 2.55 6.50
N LEU A 157 17.95 1.79 5.76
CA LEU A 157 16.85 2.34 4.95
C LEU A 157 15.81 3.08 5.80
N MET A 158 15.43 2.50 6.95
CA MET A 158 14.50 3.16 7.88
C MET A 158 15.06 4.46 8.45
N ASN A 159 16.35 4.49 8.77
CA ASN A 159 16.99 5.71 9.24
C ASN A 159 17.03 6.77 8.13
N GLN A 160 17.36 6.39 6.89
CA GLN A 160 17.29 7.30 5.75
C GLN A 160 15.89 7.90 5.56
N LEU A 161 14.83 7.07 5.68
CA LEU A 161 13.45 7.55 5.63
C LEU A 161 13.15 8.55 6.76
N LYS A 162 13.53 8.23 8.00
CA LYS A 162 13.31 9.09 9.18
C LYS A 162 14.07 10.41 9.09
N ASP A 163 15.34 10.35 8.70
CA ASP A 163 16.20 11.52 8.55
C ASP A 163 15.64 12.42 7.43
N ALA A 164 15.18 11.81 6.33
CA ALA A 164 14.57 12.55 5.24
C ALA A 164 13.24 13.20 5.62
N GLU A 165 12.41 12.52 6.42
CA GLU A 165 11.16 13.05 6.97
C GLU A 165 11.42 14.24 7.90
N ALA A 166 12.41 14.11 8.79
CA ALA A 166 12.77 15.15 9.74
C ALA A 166 13.29 16.42 9.03
N GLU A 167 14.15 16.26 8.03
CA GLU A 167 14.65 17.40 7.25
C GLU A 167 13.53 18.03 6.41
N LEU A 168 12.63 17.22 5.83
CA LEU A 168 11.47 17.74 5.11
C LEU A 168 10.56 18.55 6.01
N GLN A 169 10.27 18.06 7.22
CA GLN A 169 9.49 18.81 8.21
C GLN A 169 10.17 20.12 8.57
N ARG A 170 11.48 20.10 8.81
CA ARG A 170 12.27 21.30 9.13
C ARG A 170 12.18 22.35 8.01
N LEU A 171 12.23 21.92 6.75
CA LEU A 171 12.10 22.80 5.59
C LEU A 171 10.68 23.36 5.46
N LEU A 172 9.66 22.53 5.66
CA LEU A 172 8.25 22.96 5.65
C LEU A 172 7.99 24.01 6.73
N ASP A 173 8.47 23.78 7.95
CA ASP A 173 8.33 24.73 9.06
C ASP A 173 9.06 26.05 8.79
N ALA A 174 10.22 26.00 8.13
CA ALA A 174 10.96 27.19 7.74
C ALA A 174 10.29 27.95 6.59
N SER A 175 9.53 27.27 5.73
CA SER A 175 8.84 27.88 4.59
C SER A 175 7.44 28.40 4.90
N LYS A 176 6.86 28.09 6.07
CA LYS A 176 5.45 28.38 6.40
C LYS A 176 5.06 29.86 6.22
N ASP A 177 5.97 30.78 6.54
CA ASP A 177 5.75 32.22 6.46
C ASP A 177 6.30 32.83 5.15
N MET A 178 6.86 31.99 4.27
CA MET A 178 7.43 32.44 3.00
C MET A 178 6.34 32.57 1.94
N THR A 179 6.43 33.66 1.17
CA THR A 179 5.62 33.87 -0.03
C THR A 179 6.47 33.72 -1.28
N GLU A 180 5.84 33.63 -2.46
CA GLU A 180 6.55 33.57 -3.74
C GLU A 180 7.53 34.73 -3.93
N SER A 181 7.19 35.92 -3.42
CA SER A 181 8.03 37.13 -3.51
C SER A 181 9.11 37.24 -2.44
N SER A 182 9.17 36.30 -1.48
CA SER A 182 10.16 36.34 -0.41
C SER A 182 11.57 36.08 -0.94
N PRO A 183 12.61 36.80 -0.48
CA PRO A 183 13.98 36.54 -0.90
C PRO A 183 14.38 35.09 -0.61
N GLY A 184 14.89 34.39 -1.62
CA GLY A 184 15.29 32.98 -1.49
C GLY A 184 14.13 31.97 -1.53
N SER A 185 12.90 32.38 -1.86
CA SER A 185 11.75 31.48 -2.04
C SER A 185 12.03 30.34 -3.02
N VAL A 186 12.61 30.66 -4.18
CA VAL A 186 13.00 29.68 -5.20
C VAL A 186 13.98 28.65 -4.64
N ALA A 187 15.03 29.10 -3.94
CA ALA A 187 16.01 28.20 -3.34
C ALA A 187 15.42 27.31 -2.22
N MET A 188 14.36 27.78 -1.54
CA MET A 188 13.63 26.97 -0.57
C MET A 188 12.80 25.89 -1.27
N LEU A 189 12.10 26.22 -2.35
CA LEU A 189 11.34 25.25 -3.15
C LEU A 189 12.25 24.15 -3.72
N ASP A 190 13.44 24.52 -4.21
CA ASP A 190 14.42 23.53 -4.69
C ASP A 190 14.84 22.58 -3.57
N LYS A 191 15.10 23.09 -2.36
CA LYS A 191 15.44 22.26 -1.19
C LYS A 191 14.30 21.31 -0.83
N LEU A 192 13.06 21.82 -0.79
CA LEU A 192 11.87 21.01 -0.54
C LEU A 192 11.71 19.91 -1.58
N ALA A 193 11.89 20.22 -2.87
CA ALA A 193 11.79 19.25 -3.96
C ALA A 193 12.88 18.17 -3.87
N ILE A 194 14.12 18.55 -3.61
CA ILE A 194 15.24 17.60 -3.42
C ILE A 194 14.95 16.69 -2.24
N GLN A 195 14.52 17.26 -1.11
CA GLN A 195 14.27 16.51 0.10
C GLN A 195 13.05 15.58 -0.03
N TRP A 196 12.00 16.04 -0.70
CA TRP A 196 10.84 15.22 -1.05
C TRP A 196 11.24 14.03 -1.93
N GLN A 197 12.12 14.25 -2.91
CA GLN A 197 12.61 13.16 -3.76
C GLN A 197 13.42 12.13 -2.95
N ALA A 198 14.27 12.58 -2.01
CA ALA A 198 14.99 11.67 -1.12
C ALA A 198 14.05 10.86 -0.22
N TYR A 199 12.98 11.48 0.29
CA TYR A 199 11.96 10.81 1.09
C TYR A 199 11.20 9.74 0.28
N LYS A 200 10.75 10.08 -0.94
CA LYS A 200 10.09 9.14 -1.86
C LYS A 200 10.98 7.96 -2.22
N GLU A 201 12.25 8.21 -2.50
CA GLU A 201 13.20 7.16 -2.86
C GLU A 201 13.43 6.19 -1.68
N ALA A 202 13.64 6.71 -0.47
CA ALA A 202 13.78 5.88 0.72
C ALA A 202 12.52 5.02 0.96
N TYR A 203 11.33 5.61 0.79
CA TYR A 203 10.07 4.88 0.86
C TYR A 203 10.00 3.77 -0.20
N HIS A 204 10.24 4.11 -1.47
CA HIS A 204 10.23 3.14 -2.57
C HIS A 204 11.15 1.94 -2.31
N LEU A 205 12.38 2.19 -1.85
CA LEU A 205 13.35 1.11 -1.57
C LEU A 205 12.89 0.19 -0.44
N ILE A 206 12.28 0.74 0.62
CA ILE A 206 11.69 -0.06 1.70
C ILE A 206 10.54 -0.91 1.16
N ARG A 207 9.62 -0.29 0.40
CA ARG A 207 8.46 -0.99 -0.18
C ARG A 207 8.88 -2.06 -1.17
N LYS A 208 9.92 -1.81 -1.95
CA LYS A 208 10.57 -2.77 -2.83
C LYS A 208 11.14 -3.95 -2.05
N LYS A 209 11.87 -3.72 -0.96
CA LYS A 209 12.36 -4.84 -0.13
C LYS A 209 11.24 -5.64 0.52
N ILE A 210 10.19 -4.99 1.03
CA ILE A 210 9.01 -5.68 1.60
C ILE A 210 8.39 -6.62 0.57
N ASP A 211 8.34 -6.15 -0.67
CA ASP A 211 7.68 -6.85 -1.76
C ASP A 211 8.53 -7.93 -2.40
N GLU A 212 9.82 -7.66 -2.57
CA GLU A 212 10.81 -8.68 -2.93
C GLU A 212 10.83 -9.77 -1.86
N ALA A 213 10.76 -9.44 -0.57
CA ALA A 213 10.60 -10.42 0.50
C ALA A 213 9.26 -11.18 0.38
N CYS A 214 8.14 -10.52 0.08
CA CYS A 214 6.88 -11.24 -0.21
C CYS A 214 6.97 -12.21 -1.41
N ILE A 215 7.93 -11.98 -2.33
CA ILE A 215 8.23 -12.84 -3.48
C ILE A 215 9.32 -13.88 -3.15
N THR A 216 10.21 -13.61 -2.19
CA THR A 216 11.43 -14.40 -1.95
C THR A 216 11.46 -15.13 -0.60
N ASP A 217 10.51 -14.86 0.29
CA ASP A 217 10.40 -15.47 1.63
C ASP A 217 9.54 -16.75 1.59
N ILE A 218 9.80 -17.52 0.54
CA ILE A 218 9.72 -18.97 0.56
C ILE A 218 11.16 -19.52 0.59
N ARG A 219 11.82 -19.32 1.73
CA ARG A 219 13.11 -19.90 2.08
C ARG A 219 13.03 -20.57 3.44
#